data_AF-A0A2D6D214-F1
#
_entry.id   AF-A0A2D6D214-F1
#
_cell.length_a   1.000
_cell.length_b   1.000
_cell.length_c   1.000
_cell.angle_alpha   90.00
_cell.angle_beta   90.00
_cell.angle_gamma   90.00
#
_symmetry.space_group_name_H-M   'P 1'
#
loop_
_entity.id
_entity.type
_entity.pdbx_description
1 polymer ?
#
loop_
_entity_poly.entity_id
_entity_poly.type
_entity_poly.pdbx_seq_one_letter_code
_entity_poly.pdbx_strand_id
1 'polypeptide(L)'
;MLTFDPIVDEALCVAYVAQTHARWHDGVARPEWADCWEAAHGGLTADERRAAETLRDSIRGLGDGCRAISHAAWRPHELAHEYREAFAVLKSRAAATVDAAREGMNAWRHALGANRPPWFAAMCERLDAFFGIDEDVSVRVYLLPGPPRSNCGNGDMFVERGATTLSCSGMPPDDEGLFLILLHETAHSAHQPRVLSPLVAQRMNAATRADLNAAFDESPISVMGGDLSSVIGEYVIHSLIPFGALREACGLESRDEHWRLLSERAASALPDPDADHDARYTAWVMWGAARLLPMATEYVRDERPMDADFVDAALDAFADIHREWRSSRR
;
A
#
# COMPACT_ATOMS: atom_id res chain seq x y z
N MET A 1 -13.29 -6.20 -16.55
CA MET A 1 -13.32 -4.83 -16.00
C MET A 1 -13.22 -4.84 -14.48
N LEU A 2 -12.32 -4.01 -13.96
CA LEU A 2 -12.10 -3.81 -12.54
C LEU A 2 -13.31 -3.20 -11.83
N THR A 3 -13.76 -3.86 -10.77
CA THR A 3 -14.85 -3.39 -9.91
C THR A 3 -14.46 -3.44 -8.44
N PHE A 4 -15.02 -2.54 -7.64
CA PHE A 4 -14.76 -2.48 -6.20
C PHE A 4 -15.99 -2.93 -5.42
N ASP A 5 -15.78 -3.83 -4.48
CA ASP A 5 -16.76 -4.32 -3.51
C ASP A 5 -16.39 -3.80 -2.11
N PRO A 6 -16.93 -2.65 -1.68
CA PRO A 6 -16.62 -2.06 -0.38
C PRO A 6 -17.31 -2.82 0.76
N ILE A 7 -16.51 -3.37 1.67
CA ILE A 7 -16.94 -4.26 2.76
C ILE A 7 -16.63 -3.62 4.11
N VAL A 8 -17.60 -3.68 5.02
CA VAL A 8 -17.37 -3.43 6.45
C VAL A 8 -17.39 -4.79 7.14
N ASP A 9 -16.22 -5.35 7.44
CA ASP A 9 -16.07 -6.62 8.16
C ASP A 9 -15.78 -6.32 9.63
N GLU A 10 -16.73 -6.65 10.51
CA GLU A 10 -16.62 -6.31 11.93
C GLU A 10 -15.45 -7.02 12.62
N ALA A 11 -15.19 -8.29 12.27
CA ALA A 11 -14.10 -9.05 12.89
C ALA A 11 -12.73 -8.47 12.49
N LEU A 12 -12.57 -8.10 11.22
CA LEU A 12 -11.37 -7.45 10.70
C LEU A 12 -11.17 -6.07 11.32
N CYS A 13 -12.21 -5.24 11.38
CA CYS A 13 -12.15 -3.91 11.99
C CYS A 13 -11.77 -3.98 13.47
N VAL A 14 -12.37 -4.90 14.23
CA VAL A 14 -12.02 -5.12 15.64
C VAL A 14 -10.57 -5.56 15.77
N ALA A 15 -10.11 -6.45 14.88
CA ALA A 15 -8.73 -6.92 14.94
C ALA A 15 -7.71 -5.82 14.62
N TYR A 16 -7.99 -5.03 13.60
CA TYR A 16 -7.19 -3.89 13.21
C TYR A 16 -7.11 -2.83 14.33
N VAL A 17 -8.22 -2.48 14.98
CA VAL A 17 -8.21 -1.52 16.11
C VAL A 17 -7.41 -2.08 17.30
N ALA A 18 -7.63 -3.35 17.66
CA ALA A 18 -6.90 -3.98 18.76
C ALA A 18 -5.38 -3.99 18.49
N GLN A 19 -4.96 -4.29 17.27
CA GLN A 19 -3.56 -4.26 16.86
C GLN A 19 -3.00 -2.82 16.81
N THR A 20 -3.79 -1.83 16.44
CA THR A 20 -3.36 -0.42 16.45
C THR A 20 -2.96 0.03 17.85
N HIS A 21 -3.67 -0.41 18.89
CA HIS A 21 -3.26 -0.15 20.29
C HIS A 21 -1.91 -0.80 20.66
N ALA A 22 -1.48 -1.84 19.95
CA ALA A 22 -0.14 -2.41 20.10
C ALA A 22 0.96 -1.49 19.53
N ARG A 23 0.63 -0.46 18.73
CA ARG A 23 1.57 0.55 18.19
C ARG A 23 2.81 -0.07 17.54
N TRP A 24 2.61 -1.16 16.81
CA TRP A 24 3.67 -1.86 16.13
C TRP A 24 3.18 -2.31 14.77
N HIS A 25 3.95 -1.93 13.74
CA HIS A 25 3.77 -2.11 12.30
C HIS A 25 3.48 -0.78 11.58
N ASP A 26 4.51 -0.22 10.98
CA ASP A 26 4.40 0.93 10.08
C ASP A 26 3.44 0.60 8.92
N GLY A 27 2.60 1.55 8.53
CA GLY A 27 1.54 1.35 7.51
C GLY A 27 0.22 0.73 8.03
N VAL A 28 0.24 -0.15 9.03
CA VAL A 28 -0.95 -0.88 9.53
C VAL A 28 -1.47 -0.32 10.86
N ALA A 29 -0.58 -0.13 11.84
CA ALA A 29 -0.90 0.18 13.23
C ALA A 29 -0.20 1.47 13.66
N ARG A 30 -0.71 2.60 13.15
CA ARG A 30 -0.08 3.91 13.35
C ARG A 30 -0.21 4.37 14.82
N PRO A 31 0.90 4.68 15.52
CA PRO A 31 0.84 5.16 16.90
C PRO A 31 -0.07 6.38 17.09
N GLU A 32 -0.11 7.27 16.09
CA GLU A 32 -0.93 8.48 16.11
C GLU A 32 -2.43 8.14 16.12
N TRP A 33 -2.83 7.03 15.49
CA TRP A 33 -4.22 6.57 15.48
C TRP A 33 -4.63 6.04 16.86
N ALA A 34 -3.73 5.27 17.50
CA ALA A 34 -3.93 4.84 18.88
C ALA A 34 -4.08 6.04 19.82
N ASP A 35 -3.23 7.07 19.68
CA ASP A 35 -3.31 8.31 20.46
C ASP A 35 -4.64 9.04 20.26
N CYS A 36 -5.11 9.16 19.01
CA CYS A 36 -6.41 9.77 18.72
C CYS A 36 -7.58 9.01 19.38
N TRP A 37 -7.59 7.68 19.31
CA TRP A 37 -8.66 6.89 19.92
C TRP A 37 -8.59 6.89 21.45
N GLU A 38 -7.39 6.83 22.04
CA GLU A 38 -7.21 6.97 23.48
C GLU A 38 -7.65 8.37 23.98
N ALA A 39 -7.41 9.42 23.19
CA ALA A 39 -7.89 10.76 23.51
C ALA A 39 -9.43 10.87 23.42
N ALA A 40 -10.05 10.18 22.46
CA ALA A 40 -11.50 10.21 22.24
C ALA A 40 -12.29 9.32 23.20
N HIS A 41 -11.73 8.17 23.59
CA HIS A 41 -12.43 7.12 24.35
C HIS A 41 -11.82 6.83 25.73
N GLY A 42 -10.82 7.61 26.14
CA GLY A 42 -10.06 7.41 27.36
C GLY A 42 -8.89 6.43 27.18
N GLY A 43 -7.80 6.65 27.93
CA GLY A 43 -6.58 5.86 27.82
C GLY A 43 -6.75 4.38 28.20
N LEU A 44 -5.74 3.57 27.87
CA LEU A 44 -5.70 2.16 28.23
C LEU A 44 -5.55 1.97 29.76
N THR A 45 -6.36 1.06 30.31
CA THR A 45 -6.19 0.52 31.66
C THR A 45 -4.86 -0.25 31.79
N ALA A 46 -4.48 -0.61 33.02
CA ALA A 46 -3.24 -1.36 33.25
C ALA A 46 -3.25 -2.73 32.56
N ASP A 47 -4.38 -3.44 32.56
CA ASP A 47 -4.52 -4.76 31.93
C ASP A 47 -4.50 -4.63 30.40
N GLU A 48 -5.19 -3.63 29.84
CA GLU A 48 -5.18 -3.35 28.40
C GLU A 48 -3.77 -2.96 27.92
N ARG A 49 -3.02 -2.20 28.70
CA ARG A 49 -1.63 -1.83 28.36
C ARG A 49 -0.73 -3.06 28.28
N ARG A 50 -0.84 -3.96 29.27
CA ARG A 50 -0.09 -5.23 29.27
C ARG A 50 -0.49 -6.12 28.09
N ALA A 51 -1.78 -6.17 27.76
CA ALA A 51 -2.27 -6.89 26.60
C ALA A 51 -1.72 -6.29 25.29
N ALA A 52 -1.69 -4.96 25.15
CA ALA A 52 -1.13 -4.29 23.97
C ALA A 52 0.37 -4.58 23.78
N GLU A 53 1.14 -4.64 24.88
CA GLU A 53 2.54 -5.07 24.86
C GLU A 53 2.70 -6.53 24.43
N THR A 54 1.85 -7.42 24.97
CA THR A 54 1.85 -8.85 24.61
C THR A 54 1.49 -9.06 23.14
N LEU A 55 0.51 -8.31 22.62
CA LEU A 55 0.19 -8.30 21.19
C LEU A 55 1.39 -7.83 20.38
N ARG A 56 2.00 -6.70 20.73
CA ARG A 56 3.17 -6.15 20.04
C ARG A 56 4.27 -7.21 19.89
N ASP A 57 4.63 -7.88 20.98
CA ASP A 57 5.70 -8.89 20.95
C ASP A 57 5.30 -10.15 20.17
N SER A 58 4.02 -10.53 20.24
CA SER A 58 3.50 -11.64 19.44
C SER A 58 3.55 -11.34 17.94
N ILE A 59 3.16 -10.13 17.53
CA ILE A 59 3.16 -9.74 16.11
C ILE A 59 4.62 -9.58 15.61
N ARG A 60 5.53 -9.05 16.43
CA ARG A 60 6.98 -9.06 16.15
C ARG A 60 7.51 -10.44 15.83
N GLY A 61 7.08 -11.45 16.59
CA GLY A 61 7.45 -12.85 16.35
C GLY A 61 6.91 -13.42 15.03
N LEU A 62 5.78 -12.90 14.53
CA LEU A 62 5.18 -13.31 13.26
C LEU A 62 5.85 -12.65 12.05
N GLY A 63 6.41 -11.45 12.22
CA GLY A 63 7.07 -10.68 11.15
C GLY A 63 6.12 -10.06 10.12
N ASP A 64 4.81 -10.29 10.24
CA ASP A 64 3.78 -9.81 9.31
C ASP A 64 2.52 -9.40 10.09
N GLY A 65 2.30 -8.09 10.22
CA GLY A 65 1.15 -7.54 10.95
C GLY A 65 -0.15 -7.61 10.18
N CYS A 66 -0.11 -7.53 8.84
CA CYS A 66 -1.29 -7.69 7.99
C CYS A 66 -1.88 -9.10 8.14
N ARG A 67 -1.01 -10.12 8.11
CA ARG A 67 -1.39 -11.50 8.33
C ARG A 67 -1.91 -11.75 9.75
N ALA A 68 -1.31 -11.12 10.75
CA ALA A 68 -1.80 -11.24 12.13
C ALA A 68 -3.25 -10.75 12.25
N ILE A 69 -3.60 -9.65 11.58
CA ILE A 69 -4.97 -9.10 11.57
C ILE A 69 -5.95 -10.06 10.88
N SER A 70 -5.64 -10.55 9.68
CA SER A 70 -6.53 -11.46 8.96
C SER A 70 -6.70 -12.79 9.68
N HIS A 71 -5.64 -13.32 10.31
CA HIS A 71 -5.73 -14.48 11.17
C HIS A 71 -6.58 -14.20 12.41
N ALA A 72 -6.43 -13.05 13.07
CA ALA A 72 -7.24 -12.71 14.24
C ALA A 72 -8.73 -12.60 13.89
N ALA A 73 -9.04 -12.07 12.72
CA ALA A 73 -10.40 -11.93 12.21
C ALA A 73 -11.03 -13.27 11.81
N TRP A 74 -10.31 -14.09 11.03
CA TRP A 74 -10.92 -15.21 10.30
C TRP A 74 -10.36 -16.58 10.69
N ARG A 75 -9.17 -16.65 11.28
CA ARG A 75 -8.50 -17.91 11.67
C ARG A 75 -7.80 -17.82 13.04
N PRO A 76 -8.50 -17.40 14.11
CA PRO A 76 -7.86 -17.07 15.38
C PRO A 76 -7.17 -18.28 16.04
N HIS A 77 -7.60 -19.50 15.68
CA HIS A 77 -6.98 -20.74 16.16
C HIS A 77 -5.55 -20.97 15.62
N GLU A 78 -5.17 -20.31 14.52
CA GLU A 78 -3.81 -20.38 13.95
C GLU A 78 -2.82 -19.45 14.65
N LEU A 79 -3.28 -18.57 15.55
CA LEU A 79 -2.41 -17.65 16.29
C LEU A 79 -1.83 -18.31 17.55
N ALA A 80 -0.78 -17.71 18.11
CA ALA A 80 -0.24 -18.13 19.41
C ALA A 80 -1.28 -17.93 20.53
N HIS A 81 -1.15 -18.69 21.62
CA HIS A 81 -2.07 -18.60 22.74
C HIS A 81 -2.06 -17.21 23.38
N GLU A 82 -0.86 -16.65 23.54
CA GLU A 82 -0.55 -15.34 24.11
C GLU A 82 -1.22 -14.22 23.31
N TYR A 83 -1.17 -14.30 21.96
CA TYR A 83 -1.87 -13.36 21.09
C TYR A 83 -3.37 -13.39 21.38
N ARG A 84 -3.98 -14.59 21.41
CA ARG A 84 -5.43 -14.73 21.61
C ARG A 84 -5.88 -14.19 22.97
N GLU A 85 -5.12 -14.44 24.02
CA GLU A 85 -5.42 -13.92 25.36
C GLU A 85 -5.34 -12.40 25.41
N ALA A 86 -4.26 -11.82 24.88
CA ALA A 86 -4.08 -10.39 24.81
C ALA A 86 -5.17 -9.71 23.96
N PHE A 87 -5.50 -10.30 22.81
CA PHE A 87 -6.59 -9.87 21.96
C PHE A 87 -7.93 -9.85 22.71
N ALA A 88 -8.23 -10.89 23.49
CA ALA A 88 -9.48 -10.99 24.23
C ALA A 88 -9.66 -9.85 25.25
N VAL A 89 -8.57 -9.36 25.86
CA VAL A 89 -8.59 -8.20 26.76
C VAL A 89 -8.95 -6.91 26.01
N LEU A 90 -8.37 -6.71 24.82
CA LEU A 90 -8.56 -5.48 24.03
C LEU A 90 -9.84 -5.48 23.19
N LYS A 91 -10.43 -6.66 22.94
CA LYS A 91 -11.56 -6.85 22.02
C LYS A 91 -12.75 -5.95 22.30
N SER A 92 -13.14 -5.80 23.57
CA SER A 92 -14.31 -5.00 23.96
C SER A 92 -14.13 -3.52 23.61
N ARG A 93 -12.95 -2.96 23.91
CA ARG A 93 -12.61 -1.59 23.54
C ARG A 93 -12.56 -1.42 22.03
N ALA A 94 -11.91 -2.35 21.33
CA ALA A 94 -11.82 -2.31 19.88
C ALA A 94 -13.22 -2.32 19.23
N ALA A 95 -14.14 -3.16 19.71
CA ALA A 95 -15.53 -3.17 19.27
C ALA A 95 -16.25 -1.83 19.50
N ALA A 96 -16.06 -1.20 20.66
CA ALA A 96 -16.63 0.12 20.92
C ALA A 96 -16.13 1.21 19.95
N THR A 97 -14.84 1.19 19.61
CA THR A 97 -14.27 2.10 18.59
C THR A 97 -14.86 1.83 17.21
N VAL A 98 -15.01 0.55 16.83
CA VAL A 98 -15.63 0.16 15.55
C VAL A 98 -17.09 0.62 15.48
N ASP A 99 -17.86 0.45 16.55
CA ASP A 99 -19.24 0.91 16.63
C ASP A 99 -19.35 2.43 16.49
N ALA A 100 -18.45 3.19 17.13
CA ALA A 100 -18.40 4.64 16.98
C ALA A 100 -18.05 5.10 15.55
N ALA A 101 -17.25 4.31 14.81
CA ALA A 101 -16.85 4.61 13.43
C ALA A 101 -17.85 4.10 12.37
N ARG A 102 -18.85 3.30 12.76
CA ARG A 102 -19.71 2.53 11.85
C ARG A 102 -20.51 3.41 10.89
N GLU A 103 -21.02 4.54 11.36
CA GLU A 103 -21.75 5.49 10.49
C GLU A 103 -20.84 6.06 9.40
N GLY A 104 -19.64 6.49 9.76
CA GLY A 104 -18.64 7.00 8.82
C GLY A 104 -18.26 5.95 7.77
N MET A 105 -17.91 4.73 8.18
CA MET A 105 -17.58 3.65 7.25
C MET A 105 -18.74 3.33 6.28
N ASN A 106 -19.99 3.42 6.73
CA ASN A 106 -21.14 3.25 5.85
C ASN A 106 -21.30 4.39 4.84
N ALA A 107 -20.99 5.63 5.22
CA ALA A 107 -20.97 6.75 4.29
C ALA A 107 -19.90 6.57 3.21
N TRP A 108 -18.71 6.13 3.60
CA TRP A 108 -17.63 5.76 2.68
C TRP A 108 -18.04 4.64 1.72
N ARG A 109 -18.65 3.58 2.23
CA ARG A 109 -19.21 2.48 1.43
C ARG A 109 -20.18 2.99 0.36
N HIS A 110 -21.07 3.90 0.74
CA HIS A 110 -22.02 4.50 -0.18
C HIS A 110 -21.33 5.37 -1.25
N ALA A 111 -20.37 6.21 -0.85
CA ALA A 111 -19.62 7.08 -1.77
C ALA A 111 -18.88 6.26 -2.84
N LEU A 112 -18.18 5.19 -2.44
CA LEU A 112 -17.47 4.30 -3.35
C LEU A 112 -18.39 3.52 -4.31
N GLY A 113 -19.64 3.29 -3.91
CA GLY A 113 -20.65 2.59 -4.71
C GLY A 113 -21.41 3.49 -5.69
N ALA A 114 -21.77 4.71 -5.28
CA ALA A 114 -22.73 5.55 -5.99
C ALA A 114 -22.11 6.69 -6.83
N ASN A 115 -20.94 7.20 -6.44
CA ASN A 115 -20.41 8.48 -6.95
C ASN A 115 -19.05 8.33 -7.66
N ARG A 116 -18.89 7.32 -8.51
CA ARG A 116 -17.63 7.12 -9.25
C ARG A 116 -17.48 8.17 -10.36
N PRO A 117 -16.40 8.98 -10.38
CA PRO A 117 -16.15 9.92 -11.46
C PRO A 117 -15.94 9.19 -12.80
N PRO A 118 -16.33 9.79 -13.95
CA PRO A 118 -16.12 9.15 -15.26
C PRO A 118 -14.66 8.80 -15.57
N TRP A 119 -13.72 9.66 -15.16
CA TRP A 119 -12.28 9.42 -15.33
C TRP A 119 -11.81 8.17 -14.58
N PHE A 120 -12.47 7.82 -13.47
CA PHE A 120 -12.10 6.66 -12.67
C PHE A 120 -12.41 5.35 -13.39
N ALA A 121 -13.56 5.27 -14.06
CA ALA A 121 -13.91 4.12 -14.90
C ALA A 121 -12.91 3.97 -16.07
N ALA A 122 -12.58 5.07 -16.74
CA ALA A 122 -11.57 5.07 -17.80
C ALA A 122 -10.19 4.62 -17.30
N MET A 123 -9.78 5.03 -16.10
CA MET A 123 -8.54 4.56 -15.47
C MET A 123 -8.57 3.06 -15.17
N CYS A 124 -9.68 2.54 -14.65
CA CYS A 124 -9.86 1.12 -14.41
C CYS A 124 -9.68 0.30 -15.69
N GLU A 125 -10.35 0.71 -16.77
CA GLU A 125 -10.27 0.05 -18.08
C GLU A 125 -8.86 0.08 -18.66
N ARG A 126 -8.19 1.25 -18.62
CA ARG A 126 -6.82 1.38 -19.12
C ARG A 126 -5.80 0.66 -18.26
N LEU A 127 -6.02 0.57 -16.95
CA LEU A 127 -5.18 -0.20 -16.04
C LEU A 127 -5.29 -1.70 -16.36
N ASP A 128 -6.52 -2.22 -16.51
CA ASP A 128 -6.75 -3.60 -16.94
C ASP A 128 -6.06 -3.89 -18.29
N ALA A 129 -6.24 -3.00 -19.28
CA ALA A 129 -5.62 -3.12 -20.59
C ALA A 129 -4.09 -3.09 -20.52
N PHE A 130 -3.50 -2.19 -19.74
CA PHE A 130 -2.05 -2.14 -19.53
C PHE A 130 -1.52 -3.44 -18.91
N PHE A 131 -2.24 -4.06 -17.98
CA PHE A 131 -1.83 -5.36 -17.44
C PHE A 131 -2.27 -6.56 -18.31
N GLY A 132 -2.92 -6.33 -19.45
CA GLY A 132 -3.40 -7.40 -20.33
C GLY A 132 -4.49 -8.28 -19.69
N ILE A 133 -5.30 -7.71 -18.80
CA ILE A 133 -6.39 -8.40 -18.12
C ILE A 133 -7.69 -8.13 -18.90
N ASP A 134 -8.30 -9.18 -19.44
CA ASP A 134 -9.55 -9.13 -20.19
C ASP A 134 -10.78 -9.59 -19.38
N GLU A 135 -10.56 -10.23 -18.23
CA GLU A 135 -11.60 -10.70 -17.33
C GLU A 135 -12.14 -9.62 -16.37
N ASP A 136 -13.32 -9.87 -15.80
CA ASP A 136 -13.85 -9.05 -14.71
C ASP A 136 -13.10 -9.33 -13.40
N VAL A 137 -12.55 -8.28 -12.81
CA VAL A 137 -11.77 -8.35 -11.59
C VAL A 137 -12.52 -7.60 -10.50
N SER A 138 -13.16 -8.31 -9.58
CA SER A 138 -13.75 -7.69 -8.40
C SER A 138 -12.75 -7.68 -7.25
N VAL A 139 -12.47 -6.49 -6.73
CA VAL A 139 -11.56 -6.27 -5.61
C VAL A 139 -12.36 -5.93 -4.37
N ARG A 140 -12.09 -6.67 -3.29
CA ARG A 140 -12.70 -6.40 -1.99
C ARG A 140 -11.97 -5.24 -1.34
N VAL A 141 -12.72 -4.20 -0.95
CA VAL A 141 -12.17 -3.02 -0.29
C VAL A 141 -12.66 -3.02 1.15
N TYR A 142 -11.82 -3.49 2.06
CA TYR A 142 -12.17 -3.54 3.47
C TYR A 142 -12.05 -2.14 4.09
N LEU A 143 -13.19 -1.59 4.48
CA LEU A 143 -13.30 -0.29 5.10
C LEU A 143 -12.95 -0.41 6.57
N LEU A 144 -11.83 0.19 6.96
CA LEU A 144 -11.30 0.16 8.32
C LEU A 144 -11.65 1.47 9.05
N PRO A 145 -11.85 1.45 10.37
CA PRO A 145 -12.09 2.69 11.12
C PRO A 145 -10.86 3.60 11.07
N GLY A 146 -11.02 4.85 10.66
CA GLY A 146 -9.99 5.88 10.80
C GLY A 146 -10.15 6.68 12.10
N PRO A 147 -9.11 7.38 12.58
CA PRO A 147 -9.26 8.28 13.72
C PRO A 147 -10.13 9.50 13.36
N PRO A 148 -10.89 10.03 14.34
CA PRO A 148 -11.68 11.24 14.13
C PRO A 148 -10.78 12.42 13.80
N ARG A 149 -11.16 13.23 12.79
CA ARG A 149 -10.45 14.44 12.34
C ARG A 149 -9.06 14.22 11.73
N SER A 150 -8.78 13.01 11.25
CA SER A 150 -7.66 12.78 10.34
C SER A 150 -8.11 12.94 8.88
N ASN A 151 -7.19 13.33 8.01
CA ASN A 151 -7.35 13.41 6.55
C ASN A 151 -6.84 12.14 5.83
N CYS A 152 -6.63 11.05 6.55
CA CYS A 152 -6.01 9.85 5.97
C CYS A 152 -7.03 8.95 5.24
N GLY A 153 -6.53 8.25 4.23
CA GLY A 153 -7.26 7.29 3.40
C GLY A 153 -6.28 6.26 2.85
N ASN A 154 -5.41 5.75 3.72
CA ASN A 154 -4.34 4.84 3.36
C ASN A 154 -4.90 3.44 3.11
N GLY A 155 -4.41 2.78 2.08
CA GLY A 155 -4.76 1.41 1.72
C GLY A 155 -3.57 0.47 1.78
N ASP A 156 -2.70 0.69 2.76
CA ASP A 156 -1.38 0.08 2.85
C ASP A 156 -1.41 -1.38 3.40
N MET A 157 -2.59 -2.02 3.47
CA MET A 157 -2.71 -3.38 4.03
C MET A 157 -3.26 -4.41 3.06
N PHE A 158 -2.43 -5.43 2.81
CA PHE A 158 -2.79 -6.63 2.05
C PHE A 158 -3.31 -7.71 3.00
N VAL A 159 -4.62 -7.75 3.21
CA VAL A 159 -5.26 -8.73 4.12
C VAL A 159 -5.46 -10.10 3.45
N GLU A 160 -5.57 -10.13 2.12
CA GLU A 160 -5.61 -11.33 1.27
C GLU A 160 -5.51 -10.96 -0.22
N ARG A 161 -5.37 -11.96 -1.10
CA ARG A 161 -5.29 -11.74 -2.55
C ARG A 161 -6.59 -11.14 -3.10
N GLY A 162 -6.47 -10.13 -3.97
CA GLY A 162 -7.64 -9.44 -4.54
C GLY A 162 -8.43 -8.65 -3.52
N ALA A 163 -7.79 -8.25 -2.42
CA ALA A 163 -8.35 -7.36 -1.43
C ALA A 163 -7.34 -6.29 -1.05
N THR A 164 -7.86 -5.10 -0.79
CA THR A 164 -7.15 -3.99 -0.17
C THR A 164 -7.96 -3.48 1.02
N THR A 165 -7.35 -2.59 1.80
CA THR A 165 -8.02 -1.90 2.89
C THR A 165 -8.14 -0.43 2.56
N LEU A 166 -9.02 0.27 3.26
CA LEU A 166 -9.13 1.72 3.19
C LEU A 166 -9.50 2.25 4.56
N SER A 167 -8.59 3.01 5.17
CA SER A 167 -8.88 3.70 6.43
C SER A 167 -9.89 4.82 6.20
N CYS A 168 -11.08 4.67 6.75
CA CYS A 168 -12.19 5.61 6.62
C CYS A 168 -12.06 6.71 7.67
N SER A 169 -11.28 7.74 7.38
CA SER A 169 -11.16 8.88 8.28
C SER A 169 -12.43 9.73 8.34
N GLY A 170 -12.52 10.54 9.40
CA GLY A 170 -13.62 11.49 9.60
C GLY A 170 -13.55 12.74 8.71
N MET A 171 -12.47 12.94 7.95
CA MET A 171 -12.35 13.97 6.92
C MET A 171 -11.97 13.28 5.61
N PRO A 172 -12.95 12.87 4.77
CA PRO A 172 -12.62 12.23 3.52
C PRO A 172 -11.67 13.13 2.70
N PRO A 173 -10.64 12.55 2.05
CA PRO A 173 -9.85 13.30 1.10
C PRO A 173 -10.76 13.80 -0.03
N ASP A 174 -10.25 14.67 -0.89
CA ASP A 174 -10.98 14.98 -2.12
C ASP A 174 -11.26 13.70 -2.93
N ASP A 175 -12.34 13.72 -3.71
CA ASP A 175 -12.79 12.53 -4.45
C ASP A 175 -11.65 11.99 -5.35
N GLU A 176 -10.81 12.86 -5.91
CA GLU A 176 -9.67 12.47 -6.74
C GLU A 176 -8.63 11.67 -5.98
N GLY A 177 -8.12 12.18 -4.85
CA GLY A 177 -7.09 11.53 -4.04
C GLY A 177 -7.52 10.16 -3.53
N LEU A 178 -8.79 10.03 -3.10
CA LEU A 178 -9.36 8.75 -2.70
C LEU A 178 -9.25 7.71 -3.82
N PHE A 179 -9.84 8.01 -4.98
CA PHE A 179 -9.95 7.05 -6.05
C PHE A 179 -8.59 6.68 -6.64
N LEU A 180 -7.64 7.62 -6.67
CA LEU A 180 -6.27 7.33 -7.10
C LEU A 180 -5.51 6.42 -6.13
N ILE A 181 -5.65 6.61 -4.81
CA ILE A 181 -5.07 5.69 -3.82
C ILE A 181 -5.70 4.31 -3.97
N LEU A 182 -7.03 4.25 -4.11
CA LEU A 182 -7.72 2.98 -4.28
C LEU A 182 -7.25 2.21 -5.52
N LEU A 183 -7.02 2.91 -6.64
CA LEU A 183 -6.45 2.30 -7.85
C LEU A 183 -5.03 1.78 -7.63
N HIS A 184 -4.19 2.54 -6.93
CA HIS A 184 -2.80 2.18 -6.64
C HIS A 184 -2.74 0.86 -5.86
N GLU A 185 -3.47 0.79 -4.75
CA GLU A 185 -3.50 -0.42 -3.90
C GLU A 185 -4.19 -1.60 -4.57
N THR A 186 -5.12 -1.30 -5.47
CA THR A 186 -5.77 -2.32 -6.28
C THR A 186 -4.81 -2.90 -7.30
N ALA A 187 -3.97 -2.09 -7.93
CA ALA A 187 -2.93 -2.58 -8.83
C ALA A 187 -1.98 -3.54 -8.08
N HIS A 188 -1.59 -3.21 -6.85
CA HIS A 188 -0.76 -4.09 -6.02
C HIS A 188 -1.48 -5.38 -5.59
N SER A 189 -2.77 -5.32 -5.23
CA SER A 189 -3.50 -6.47 -4.69
C SER A 189 -4.10 -7.40 -5.75
N ALA A 190 -4.41 -6.88 -6.94
CA ALA A 190 -5.11 -7.59 -8.01
C ALA A 190 -4.24 -7.81 -9.26
N HIS A 191 -3.63 -6.77 -9.80
CA HIS A 191 -2.89 -6.84 -11.07
C HIS A 191 -1.49 -7.41 -10.91
N GLN A 192 -0.71 -6.89 -9.96
CA GLN A 192 0.67 -7.29 -9.73
C GLN A 192 0.81 -8.81 -9.49
N PRO A 193 0.03 -9.45 -8.59
CA PRO A 193 0.20 -10.88 -8.31
C PRO A 193 -0.27 -11.78 -9.46
N ARG A 194 -1.01 -11.25 -10.43
CA ARG A 194 -1.52 -12.00 -11.59
C ARG A 194 -0.58 -11.89 -12.79
N VAL A 195 0.03 -10.72 -12.99
CA VAL A 195 0.76 -10.40 -14.22
C VAL A 195 2.22 -10.02 -13.91
N LEU A 196 2.43 -8.99 -13.10
CA LEU A 196 3.77 -8.44 -12.87
C LEU A 196 4.69 -9.41 -12.12
N SER A 197 4.27 -9.94 -10.97
CA SER A 197 5.10 -10.83 -10.16
C SER A 197 5.55 -12.08 -10.93
N PRO A 198 4.69 -12.76 -11.71
CA PRO A 198 5.14 -13.83 -12.61
C PRO A 198 6.20 -13.40 -13.63
N LEU A 199 6.03 -12.24 -14.28
CA LEU A 199 7.01 -11.71 -15.23
C LEU A 199 8.33 -11.37 -14.54
N VAL A 200 8.29 -10.67 -13.41
CA VAL A 200 9.49 -10.35 -12.61
C VAL A 200 10.22 -11.63 -12.21
N ALA A 201 9.50 -12.64 -11.69
CA ALA A 201 10.10 -13.92 -11.32
C ALA A 201 10.75 -14.62 -12.53
N GLN A 202 10.11 -14.59 -13.70
CA GLN A 202 10.70 -15.13 -14.93
C GLN A 202 11.99 -14.39 -15.32
N ARG A 203 12.00 -13.06 -15.26
CA ARG A 203 13.16 -12.23 -15.63
C ARG A 203 14.32 -12.36 -14.64
N MET A 204 14.03 -12.43 -13.34
CA MET A 204 15.04 -12.58 -12.28
C MET A 204 15.76 -13.93 -12.33
N ASN A 205 15.11 -14.97 -12.85
CA ASN A 205 15.73 -16.28 -13.05
C ASN A 205 16.67 -16.34 -14.27
N ALA A 206 16.77 -15.28 -15.07
CA ALA A 206 17.71 -15.22 -16.18
C ALA A 206 19.15 -15.04 -15.66
N ALA A 207 20.11 -15.79 -16.23
CA ALA A 207 21.51 -15.78 -15.79
C ALA A 207 22.17 -14.38 -15.82
N THR A 208 21.64 -13.45 -16.61
CA THR A 208 22.11 -12.07 -16.74
C THR A 208 21.66 -11.14 -15.61
N ARG A 209 20.80 -11.61 -14.68
CA ARG A 209 20.17 -10.78 -13.64
C ARG A 209 20.45 -11.26 -12.21
N ALA A 210 21.31 -12.27 -12.05
CA ALA A 210 21.62 -12.87 -10.74
C ALA A 210 22.27 -11.88 -9.75
N ASP A 211 22.91 -10.83 -10.25
CA ASP A 211 23.55 -9.76 -9.47
C ASP A 211 22.56 -8.76 -8.85
N LEU A 212 21.33 -8.66 -9.37
CA LEU A 212 20.34 -7.71 -8.88
C LEU A 212 19.84 -8.01 -7.45
N ASN A 213 19.77 -9.29 -7.07
CA ASN A 213 19.40 -9.65 -5.70
C ASN A 213 20.47 -9.17 -4.70
N ALA A 214 21.75 -9.34 -5.03
CA ALA A 214 22.84 -8.85 -4.19
C ALA A 214 22.85 -7.31 -4.11
N ALA A 215 22.54 -6.63 -5.22
CA ALA A 215 22.35 -5.18 -5.22
C ALA A 215 21.16 -4.75 -4.35
N PHE A 216 20.06 -5.50 -4.36
CA PHE A 216 18.92 -5.26 -3.49
C PHE A 216 19.29 -5.41 -2.02
N ASP A 217 19.95 -6.49 -1.63
CA ASP A 217 20.35 -6.76 -0.24
C ASP A 217 21.21 -5.62 0.34
N GLU A 218 22.05 -4.98 -0.48
CA GLU A 218 22.87 -3.83 -0.09
C GLU A 218 22.12 -2.49 -0.06
N SER A 219 20.93 -2.41 -0.66
CA SER A 219 20.18 -1.16 -0.82
C SER A 219 19.53 -0.71 0.49
N PRO A 220 19.25 0.60 0.67
CA PRO A 220 18.50 1.11 1.82
C PRO A 220 17.07 0.54 1.95
N ILE A 221 16.50 -0.06 0.90
CA ILE A 221 15.13 -0.58 0.94
C ILE A 221 15.08 -1.99 1.54
N SER A 222 16.14 -2.79 1.42
CA SER A 222 16.12 -4.18 1.93
C SER A 222 15.84 -4.26 3.43
N VAL A 223 16.22 -3.22 4.19
CA VAL A 223 16.00 -3.14 5.64
C VAL A 223 14.52 -3.00 6.03
N MET A 224 13.64 -2.69 5.07
CA MET A 224 12.19 -2.58 5.29
C MET A 224 11.48 -3.94 5.31
N GLY A 225 12.20 -5.03 5.03
CA GLY A 225 11.61 -6.36 4.91
C GLY A 225 10.79 -6.57 3.64
N GLY A 226 10.85 -5.63 2.69
CA GLY A 226 10.34 -5.81 1.33
C GLY A 226 11.26 -6.69 0.49
N ASP A 227 10.79 -7.07 -0.69
CA ASP A 227 11.59 -7.76 -1.70
C ASP A 227 11.73 -6.91 -2.97
N LEU A 228 12.67 -7.28 -3.83
CA LEU A 228 12.89 -6.58 -5.10
C LEU A 228 11.64 -6.59 -5.99
N SER A 229 10.83 -7.65 -5.98
CA SER A 229 9.60 -7.68 -6.77
C SER A 229 8.59 -6.63 -6.30
N SER A 230 8.53 -6.35 -5.00
CA SER A 230 7.70 -5.30 -4.42
C SER A 230 8.18 -3.92 -4.88
N VAL A 231 9.50 -3.65 -4.86
CA VAL A 231 10.07 -2.39 -5.37
C VAL A 231 9.80 -2.20 -6.86
N ILE A 232 9.94 -3.25 -7.66
CA ILE A 232 9.59 -3.19 -9.09
C ILE A 232 8.09 -2.96 -9.26
N GLY A 233 7.25 -3.57 -8.43
CA GLY A 233 5.81 -3.29 -8.33
C GLY A 233 5.52 -1.81 -8.16
N GLU A 234 6.18 -1.21 -7.19
CA GLU A 234 6.06 0.21 -6.86
C GLU A 234 6.49 1.10 -8.04
N TYR A 235 7.60 0.80 -8.71
CA TYR A 235 8.05 1.57 -9.88
C TYR A 235 7.02 1.54 -11.01
N VAL A 236 6.54 0.33 -11.35
CA VAL A 236 5.57 0.13 -12.43
C VAL A 236 4.26 0.85 -12.11
N ILE A 237 3.72 0.63 -10.91
CA ILE A 237 2.41 1.18 -10.54
C ILE A 237 2.51 2.70 -10.37
N HIS A 238 3.55 3.24 -9.73
CA HIS A 238 3.74 4.69 -9.63
C HIS A 238 3.98 5.39 -10.97
N SER A 239 4.54 4.69 -11.98
CA SER A 239 4.65 5.22 -13.34
C SER A 239 3.29 5.35 -14.06
N LEU A 240 2.25 4.69 -13.55
CA LEU A 240 0.88 4.73 -14.08
C LEU A 240 -0.03 5.65 -13.23
N ILE A 241 0.00 5.49 -11.91
CA ILE A 241 -0.90 6.12 -10.91
C ILE A 241 -0.19 6.29 -9.56
N PRO A 242 -0.50 7.32 -8.74
CA PRO A 242 -1.60 8.27 -8.91
C PRO A 242 -1.26 9.43 -9.87
N PHE A 243 0.03 9.67 -10.15
CA PHE A 243 0.49 10.83 -10.91
C PHE A 243 1.05 10.49 -12.30
N GLY A 244 1.02 9.21 -12.68
CA GLY A 244 1.68 8.72 -13.88
C GLY A 244 0.86 8.79 -15.17
N ALA A 245 1.21 7.92 -16.12
CA ALA A 245 0.72 7.91 -17.50
C ALA A 245 -0.81 7.85 -17.65
N LEU A 246 -1.53 7.26 -16.68
CA LEU A 246 -2.99 7.12 -16.79
C LEU A 246 -3.74 8.44 -16.55
N ARG A 247 -3.15 9.44 -15.88
CA ARG A 247 -3.83 10.72 -15.61
C ARG A 247 -4.30 11.41 -16.88
N GLU A 248 -3.35 11.75 -17.75
CA GLU A 248 -3.64 12.48 -18.98
C GLU A 248 -4.49 11.65 -19.93
N ALA A 249 -4.20 10.34 -20.02
CA ALA A 249 -4.96 9.40 -20.84
C ALA A 249 -6.44 9.27 -20.42
N CYS A 250 -6.78 9.66 -19.19
CA CYS A 250 -8.14 9.64 -18.64
C CYS A 250 -8.73 11.03 -18.42
N GLY A 251 -8.11 12.08 -18.98
CA GLY A 251 -8.66 13.44 -18.96
C GLY A 251 -8.40 14.23 -17.68
N LEU A 252 -7.48 13.79 -16.83
CA LEU A 252 -6.99 14.58 -15.69
C LEU A 252 -5.78 15.43 -16.11
N GLU A 253 -5.58 16.56 -15.42
CA GLU A 253 -4.43 17.44 -15.69
C GLU A 253 -3.10 16.72 -15.48
N SER A 254 -2.12 17.01 -16.34
CA SER A 254 -0.74 16.56 -16.19
C SER A 254 -0.15 16.96 -14.84
N ARG A 255 0.79 16.15 -14.36
CA ARG A 255 1.54 16.38 -13.12
C ARG A 255 3.04 16.48 -13.40
N ASP A 256 3.44 16.94 -14.58
CA ASP A 256 4.84 17.13 -14.98
C ASP A 256 5.65 17.94 -13.95
N GLU A 257 5.11 19.05 -13.47
CA GLU A 257 5.77 19.88 -12.46
C GLU A 257 5.95 19.14 -11.13
N HIS A 258 4.98 18.28 -10.76
CA HIS A 258 5.08 17.45 -9.58
C HIS A 258 6.17 16.38 -9.75
N TRP A 259 6.25 15.72 -10.90
CA TRP A 259 7.32 14.77 -11.22
C TRP A 259 8.70 15.41 -11.26
N ARG A 260 8.81 16.64 -11.79
CA ARG A 260 10.05 17.42 -11.77
C ARG A 260 10.51 17.66 -10.33
N LEU A 261 9.62 18.20 -9.49
CA LEU A 261 9.92 18.48 -8.08
C LEU A 261 10.23 17.21 -7.27
N LEU A 262 9.51 16.11 -7.50
CA LEU A 262 9.81 14.82 -6.87
C LEU A 262 11.18 14.29 -7.28
N SER A 263 11.53 14.38 -8.56
CA SER A 263 12.82 13.93 -9.06
C SER A 263 13.98 14.75 -8.47
N GLU A 264 13.79 16.07 -8.34
CA GLU A 264 14.77 16.96 -7.69
C GLU A 264 14.95 16.61 -6.20
N ARG A 265 13.85 16.36 -5.48
CA ARG A 265 13.90 15.92 -4.09
C ARG A 265 14.57 14.57 -3.95
N ALA A 266 14.24 13.61 -4.80
CA ALA A 266 14.83 12.28 -4.77
C ALA A 266 16.35 12.32 -5.00
N ALA A 267 16.80 13.10 -5.99
CA ALA A 267 18.21 13.31 -6.26
C ALA A 267 18.97 13.94 -5.08
N SER A 268 18.30 14.74 -4.25
CA SER A 268 18.89 15.30 -3.02
C SER A 268 18.87 14.35 -1.83
N ALA A 269 17.80 13.56 -1.65
CA ALA A 269 17.60 12.72 -0.48
C ALA A 269 18.41 11.41 -0.53
N LEU A 270 18.61 10.85 -1.73
CA LEU A 270 19.34 9.59 -1.90
C LEU A 270 20.83 9.63 -1.51
N PRO A 271 21.61 10.68 -1.86
CA PRO A 271 22.99 10.78 -1.41
C PRO A 271 23.13 11.24 0.04
N ASP A 272 22.08 11.81 0.65
CA ASP A 272 22.13 12.40 1.98
C ASP A 272 22.14 11.30 3.08
N PRO A 273 23.24 11.15 3.86
CA PRO A 273 23.36 10.17 4.94
C PRO A 273 22.51 10.50 6.18
N ASP A 274 21.95 11.70 6.27
CA ASP A 274 21.10 12.15 7.37
C ASP A 274 19.60 12.15 7.04
N ALA A 275 19.24 11.98 5.76
CA ALA A 275 17.85 11.83 5.35
C ALA A 275 17.18 10.68 6.11
N ASP A 276 15.97 10.94 6.60
CA ASP A 276 15.18 9.89 7.25
C ASP A 276 14.86 8.76 6.27
N HIS A 277 14.55 7.62 6.85
CA HIS A 277 14.38 6.38 6.11
C HIS A 277 13.19 6.43 5.13
N ASP A 278 12.07 7.04 5.52
CA ASP A 278 10.86 7.13 4.69
C ASP A 278 11.06 8.08 3.50
N ALA A 279 11.79 9.18 3.71
CA ALA A 279 12.20 10.09 2.66
C ALA A 279 13.10 9.40 1.63
N ARG A 280 14.02 8.53 2.08
CA ARG A 280 14.86 7.75 1.17
C ARG A 280 14.07 6.67 0.41
N TYR A 281 13.18 5.95 1.08
CA TYR A 281 12.32 4.97 0.41
C TYR A 281 11.48 5.65 -0.67
N THR A 282 10.79 6.73 -0.30
CA THR A 282 9.96 7.53 -1.22
C THR A 282 10.80 8.02 -2.40
N ALA A 283 12.00 8.56 -2.14
CA ALA A 283 12.90 8.99 -3.18
C ALA A 283 13.27 7.86 -4.15
N TRP A 284 13.60 6.69 -3.62
CA TRP A 284 14.01 5.54 -4.41
C TRP A 284 12.87 4.99 -5.29
N VAL A 285 11.66 4.91 -4.73
CA VAL A 285 10.44 4.50 -5.44
C VAL A 285 10.07 5.51 -6.53
N MET A 286 9.92 6.78 -6.16
CA MET A 286 9.51 7.82 -7.10
C MET A 286 10.54 8.00 -8.22
N TRP A 287 11.84 7.86 -7.94
CA TRP A 287 12.86 8.03 -8.97
C TRP A 287 12.94 6.84 -9.94
N GLY A 288 12.59 5.63 -9.48
CA GLY A 288 12.39 4.47 -10.35
C GLY A 288 11.18 4.66 -11.26
N ALA A 289 10.04 5.05 -10.68
CA ALA A 289 8.82 5.34 -11.41
C ALA A 289 9.01 6.46 -12.45
N ALA A 290 9.74 7.52 -12.12
CA ALA A 290 10.04 8.62 -13.04
C ALA A 290 10.84 8.17 -14.27
N ARG A 291 11.76 7.20 -14.12
CA ARG A 291 12.51 6.61 -15.26
C ARG A 291 11.62 5.77 -16.16
N LEU A 292 10.57 5.14 -15.60
CA LEU A 292 9.60 4.36 -16.36
C LEU A 292 8.52 5.20 -17.03
N LEU A 293 8.21 6.38 -16.49
CA LEU A 293 7.09 7.22 -16.94
C LEU A 293 7.04 7.44 -18.47
N PRO A 294 8.15 7.71 -19.20
CA PRO A 294 8.09 7.85 -20.65
C PRO A 294 7.62 6.57 -21.36
N MET A 295 8.14 5.41 -20.95
CA MET A 295 7.76 4.11 -21.51
C MET A 295 6.32 3.73 -21.11
N ALA A 296 5.92 3.99 -19.86
CA ALA A 296 4.54 3.82 -19.40
C ALA A 296 3.56 4.66 -20.24
N THR A 297 3.94 5.90 -20.54
CA THR A 297 3.15 6.80 -21.40
C THR A 297 3.00 6.25 -22.81
N GLU A 298 4.07 5.75 -23.41
CA GLU A 298 4.03 5.09 -24.73
C GLU A 298 3.11 3.86 -24.72
N TYR A 299 3.26 2.97 -23.74
CA TYR A 299 2.45 1.74 -23.63
C TYR A 299 0.96 2.05 -23.45
N VAL A 300 0.63 3.01 -22.59
CA VAL A 300 -0.75 3.46 -22.36
C VAL A 300 -1.35 4.10 -23.62
N ARG A 301 -0.56 4.92 -24.33
CA ARG A 301 -1.00 5.57 -25.57
C ARG A 301 -1.26 4.56 -26.68
N ASP A 302 -0.39 3.57 -26.80
CA ASP A 302 -0.43 2.57 -27.88
C ASP A 302 -1.31 1.36 -27.51
N GLU A 303 -1.98 1.40 -26.35
CA GLU A 303 -2.83 0.33 -25.80
C GLU A 303 -2.11 -1.03 -25.75
N ARG A 304 -0.79 -0.98 -25.50
CA ARG A 304 0.07 -2.15 -25.43
C ARG A 304 0.04 -2.74 -24.02
N PRO A 305 -0.24 -4.05 -23.86
CA PRO A 305 -0.11 -4.71 -22.57
C PRO A 305 1.37 -4.79 -22.16
N MET A 306 1.61 -4.69 -20.86
CA MET A 306 2.90 -4.86 -20.22
C MET A 306 3.48 -6.25 -20.54
N ASP A 307 4.76 -6.26 -20.86
CA ASP A 307 5.48 -7.47 -21.26
C ASP A 307 6.89 -7.50 -20.65
N ALA A 308 7.72 -8.41 -21.15
CA ALA A 308 9.07 -8.61 -20.66
C ALA A 308 9.98 -7.38 -20.85
N ASP A 309 9.79 -6.61 -21.92
CA ASP A 309 10.63 -5.44 -22.20
C ASP A 309 10.36 -4.34 -21.18
N PHE A 310 9.09 -4.14 -20.80
CA PHE A 310 8.70 -3.22 -19.75
C PHE A 310 9.31 -3.60 -18.39
N VAL A 311 9.26 -4.90 -18.05
CA VAL A 311 9.84 -5.40 -16.80
C VAL A 311 11.37 -5.28 -16.80
N ASP A 312 12.03 -5.51 -17.92
CA ASP A 312 13.47 -5.28 -18.03
C ASP A 312 13.84 -3.81 -17.80
N ALA A 313 13.07 -2.87 -18.36
CA ALA A 313 13.29 -1.45 -18.13
C ALA A 313 13.16 -1.08 -16.64
N ALA A 314 12.22 -1.71 -15.92
CA ALA A 314 12.06 -1.49 -14.48
C ALA A 314 13.23 -2.03 -13.67
N LEU A 315 13.73 -3.23 -14.03
CA LEU A 315 14.91 -3.82 -13.41
C LEU A 315 16.19 -3.02 -13.70
N ASP A 316 16.32 -2.49 -14.92
CA ASP A 316 17.44 -1.61 -15.31
C ASP A 316 17.38 -0.29 -14.54
N ALA A 317 16.18 0.29 -14.37
CA ALA A 317 16.00 1.48 -13.54
C ALA A 317 16.45 1.24 -12.09
N PHE A 318 16.13 0.08 -11.50
CA PHE A 318 16.63 -0.29 -10.18
C PHE A 318 18.17 -0.37 -10.15
N ALA A 319 18.77 -1.07 -11.12
CA ALA A 319 20.21 -1.25 -11.20
C ALA A 319 20.96 0.08 -11.33
N ASP A 320 20.43 1.02 -12.11
CA ASP A 320 21.02 2.34 -12.31
C ASP A 320 20.90 3.21 -11.05
N ILE A 321 19.73 3.24 -10.40
CA ILE A 321 19.55 3.96 -9.13
C ILE A 321 20.49 3.42 -8.06
N HIS A 322 20.60 2.09 -7.95
CA HIS A 322 21.51 1.46 -7.01
C HIS A 322 22.97 1.85 -7.28
N ARG A 323 23.39 1.88 -8.56
CA ARG A 323 24.74 2.29 -8.96
C ARG A 323 25.02 3.76 -8.63
N GLU A 324 24.07 4.65 -8.92
CA GLU A 324 24.16 6.08 -8.60
C GLU A 324 24.30 6.29 -7.08
N TRP A 325 23.45 5.65 -6.28
CA TRP A 325 23.54 5.68 -4.82
C TRP A 325 24.88 5.15 -4.28
N ARG A 326 25.39 4.03 -4.81
CA ARG A 326 26.72 3.53 -4.38
C ARG A 326 27.84 4.49 -4.74
N SER A 327 27.72 5.21 -5.86
CA SER A 327 28.73 6.17 -6.30
C SER A 327 28.77 7.42 -5.43
N SER A 328 27.63 7.88 -4.90
CA SER A 328 27.57 9.05 -4.02
C SER A 328 28.12 8.80 -2.61
N ARG A 329 28.42 7.54 -2.26
CA ARG A 329 29.01 7.16 -0.96
C ARG A 329 30.54 7.03 -0.97
N ARG A 330 31.19 7.18 -2.13
CA ARG A 330 32.66 7.10 -2.27
C ARG A 330 33.28 8.48 -2.29
#